data_AF-E7DPG2-F1
#
_entry.id   AF-E7DPG2-F1
#
_cell.length_a   1.000
_cell.length_b   1.000
_cell.length_c   1.000
_cell.angle_alpha   90.00
_cell.angle_beta   90.00
_cell.angle_gamma   90.00
#
_symmetry.space_group_name_H-M   'P 1'
#
loop_
_entity.id
_entity.type
_entity.pdbx_description
1 polymer ?
#
loop_
_entity_poly.entity_id
_entity_poly.type
_entity_poly.pdbx_seq_one_letter_code
_entity_poly.pdbx_strand_id
1 'polypeptide(L)'
;MVSEQVKINSERIDDIPVIMEWLKKMEIAKFIDQKLSPPRSFSVNHQQVDSPEESLLRYGYSKDFRPDLLQYRQLLATLDPMGMPLVCATLAGNGADDPLYFPTWQKMAQVIGHKKFIFIGDCKAGSIATKNKFSP
;
A
#
# COMPACT_ATOMS: atom_id res chain seq x y z
N MET A 1 -44.24 -38.24 3.11
CA MET A 1 -42.83 -37.77 3.12
C MET A 1 -42.82 -36.44 3.84
N VAL A 2 -42.14 -36.37 4.98
CA VAL A 2 -41.94 -35.12 5.72
C VAL A 2 -40.81 -34.36 5.03
N SER A 3 -41.12 -33.20 4.47
CA SER A 3 -40.13 -32.29 3.90
C SER A 3 -39.35 -31.65 5.05
N GLU A 4 -38.13 -32.12 5.26
CA GLU A 4 -37.19 -31.52 6.21
C GLU A 4 -36.77 -30.15 5.69
N GLN A 5 -37.21 -29.10 6.38
CA GLN A 5 -36.97 -27.72 5.97
C GLN A 5 -35.54 -27.34 6.36
N VAL A 6 -34.62 -27.36 5.38
CA VAL A 6 -33.23 -26.94 5.58
C VAL A 6 -33.21 -25.48 6.00
N LYS A 7 -32.82 -25.24 7.25
CA LYS A 7 -32.64 -23.88 7.79
C LYS A 7 -31.36 -23.29 7.20
N ILE A 8 -31.50 -22.42 6.20
CA ILE A 8 -30.38 -21.69 5.62
C ILE A 8 -30.20 -20.39 6.41
N ASN A 9 -29.14 -20.32 7.22
CA ASN A 9 -28.68 -19.05 7.81
C ASN A 9 -27.75 -18.37 6.80
N SER A 10 -28.20 -17.25 6.23
CA SER A 10 -27.37 -16.38 5.41
C SER A 10 -26.87 -15.24 6.28
N GLU A 11 -25.58 -15.26 6.60
CA GLU A 11 -24.87 -14.11 7.16
C GLU A 11 -24.27 -13.30 6.00
N ARG A 12 -24.24 -11.97 6.16
CA ARG A 12 -23.65 -11.07 5.17
C ARG A 12 -22.14 -11.29 5.18
N ILE A 13 -21.66 -12.11 4.26
CA ILE A 13 -20.24 -12.28 4.00
C ILE A 13 -19.88 -11.21 2.97
N ASP A 14 -19.08 -10.23 3.38
CA ASP A 14 -18.50 -9.27 2.43
C ASP A 14 -17.73 -10.05 1.35
N ASP A 15 -17.77 -9.59 0.10
CA ASP A 15 -17.15 -10.30 -1.03
C ASP A 15 -15.63 -10.47 -0.84
N ILE A 16 -15.00 -9.58 -0.06
CA ILE A 16 -13.56 -9.57 0.21
C ILE A 16 -13.08 -10.87 0.87
N PRO A 17 -13.64 -11.34 2.01
CA PRO A 17 -13.34 -12.67 2.57
C PRO A 17 -13.42 -13.82 1.56
N VAL A 18 -14.46 -13.85 0.70
CA VAL A 18 -14.66 -14.90 -0.30
C VAL A 18 -13.57 -14.83 -1.36
N ILE A 19 -13.32 -13.65 -1.91
CA ILE A 19 -12.29 -13.42 -2.92
C ILE A 19 -10.92 -13.84 -2.37
N MET A 20 -10.58 -13.43 -1.15
CA MET A 20 -9.30 -13.77 -0.51
C MET A 20 -9.14 -15.28 -0.32
N GLU A 21 -10.20 -15.99 0.07
CA GLU A 21 -10.16 -17.44 0.24
C GLU A 21 -9.98 -18.17 -1.10
N TRP A 22 -10.62 -17.69 -2.17
CA TRP A 22 -10.42 -18.23 -3.51
C TRP A 22 -9.02 -17.96 -4.05
N LEU A 23 -8.47 -16.75 -3.86
CA LEU A 23 -7.10 -16.43 -4.25
C LEU A 23 -6.07 -17.32 -3.54
N LYS A 24 -6.32 -17.65 -2.26
CA LYS A 24 -5.51 -18.61 -1.50
C LYS A 24 -5.64 -20.04 -2.06
N LYS A 25 -6.86 -20.54 -2.29
CA LYS A 25 -7.10 -21.89 -2.84
C LYS A 25 -6.51 -22.09 -4.23
N MET A 26 -6.49 -21.03 -5.04
CA MET A 26 -5.89 -21.05 -6.38
C MET A 26 -4.36 -20.92 -6.35
N GLU A 27 -3.73 -20.83 -5.17
CA GLU A 27 -2.30 -20.59 -4.98
C GLU A 27 -1.76 -19.39 -5.79
N ILE A 28 -2.60 -18.37 -6.04
CA ILE A 28 -2.25 -17.28 -6.97
C ILE A 28 -1.01 -16.51 -6.52
N ALA A 29 -0.85 -16.29 -5.22
CA ALA A 29 0.34 -15.64 -4.65
C ALA A 29 1.64 -16.42 -5.00
N LYS A 30 1.63 -17.74 -4.81
CA LYS A 30 2.77 -18.61 -5.12
C LYS A 30 3.08 -18.64 -6.62
N PHE A 31 2.06 -18.63 -7.46
CA PHE A 31 2.25 -18.55 -8.91
C PHE A 31 2.83 -17.21 -9.34
N ILE A 32 2.33 -16.11 -8.77
CA ILE A 32 2.87 -14.75 -8.96
C ILE A 32 4.35 -14.72 -8.58
N ASP A 33 4.70 -15.19 -7.38
CA ASP A 33 6.08 -15.17 -6.89
C ASP A 33 7.04 -16.03 -7.74
N GLN A 34 6.54 -17.12 -8.33
CA GLN A 34 7.35 -18.00 -9.20
C GLN A 34 7.48 -17.50 -10.65
N LYS A 35 6.46 -16.84 -11.18
CA LYS A 35 6.36 -16.55 -12.63
C LYS A 35 6.56 -15.10 -12.97
N LEU A 36 6.20 -14.19 -12.06
CA LEU A 36 6.48 -12.79 -12.23
C LEU A 36 7.83 -12.50 -11.61
N SER A 37 8.77 -12.04 -12.44
CA SER A 37 9.93 -11.34 -11.91
C SER A 37 9.43 -10.20 -11.01
N PRO A 38 10.07 -9.96 -9.84
CA PRO A 38 9.58 -8.97 -8.89
C PRO A 38 9.32 -7.65 -9.63
N PRO A 39 8.10 -7.09 -9.54
CA PRO A 39 7.73 -5.93 -10.33
C PRO A 39 8.67 -4.78 -9.95
N ARG A 40 9.52 -4.37 -10.90
CA ARG A 40 10.46 -3.26 -10.72
C ARG A 40 9.79 -1.90 -10.96
N SER A 41 8.74 -1.90 -11.79
CA SER A 41 7.86 -0.78 -12.06
C SER A 41 6.52 -1.29 -12.62
N PHE A 42 5.47 -0.49 -12.48
CA PHE A 42 4.18 -0.72 -13.15
C PHE A 42 3.74 0.60 -13.81
N SER A 43 3.34 0.52 -15.07
CA SER A 43 2.84 1.67 -15.82
C SER A 43 1.33 1.79 -15.62
N VAL A 44 0.84 3.01 -15.48
CA VAL A 44 -0.60 3.31 -15.43
C VAL A 44 -0.95 4.26 -16.55
N ASN A 45 -2.16 4.13 -17.09
CA ASN A 45 -2.72 5.14 -17.97
C ASN A 45 -3.17 6.33 -17.10
N HIS A 46 -2.88 7.54 -17.56
CA HIS A 46 -3.31 8.76 -16.88
C HIS A 46 -3.89 9.75 -17.90
N GLN A 47 -4.80 10.59 -17.45
CA GLN A 47 -5.26 11.73 -18.23
C GLN A 47 -4.15 12.78 -18.27
N GLN A 48 -3.98 13.46 -19.41
CA GLN A 48 -3.12 14.65 -19.46
C GLN A 48 -3.79 15.77 -18.65
N VAL A 49 -3.01 16.42 -17.80
CA VAL A 49 -3.47 17.53 -16.96
C VAL A 49 -2.90 18.82 -17.55
N ASP A 50 -3.74 19.82 -17.76
CA ASP A 50 -3.36 21.08 -18.43
C ASP A 50 -2.42 21.95 -17.58
N SER A 51 -2.42 21.75 -16.26
CA SER A 51 -1.54 22.43 -15.30
C SER A 51 -0.47 21.46 -14.79
N PRO A 52 0.78 21.54 -15.29
CA PRO A 52 1.88 20.73 -14.78
C PRO A 52 2.12 20.95 -13.30
N GLU A 53 1.88 22.16 -12.78
CA GLU A 53 2.11 22.53 -11.38
C GLU A 53 1.15 21.87 -10.39
N GLU A 54 -0.05 21.50 -10.84
CA GLU A 54 -1.05 20.81 -10.03
C GLU A 54 -0.95 19.27 -10.17
N SER A 55 -0.20 18.79 -11.17
CA SER A 55 -0.04 17.36 -11.40
C SER A 55 0.90 16.70 -10.38
N LEU A 56 0.51 15.51 -9.91
CA LEU A 56 1.40 14.62 -9.14
C LEU A 56 2.37 13.85 -10.04
N LEU A 57 2.08 13.77 -11.33
CA LEU A 57 2.94 13.11 -12.30
C LEU A 57 4.11 14.03 -12.64
N ARG A 58 5.31 13.64 -12.21
CA ARG A 58 6.55 14.43 -12.36
C ARG A 58 7.69 13.57 -12.83
N TYR A 59 8.61 14.17 -13.59
CA TYR A 59 9.90 13.55 -13.88
C TYR A 59 10.74 13.47 -12.60
N GLY A 60 11.36 12.32 -12.36
CA GLY A 60 12.12 12.04 -11.15
C GLY A 60 13.15 10.94 -11.36
N TYR A 61 13.78 10.50 -10.28
CA TYR A 61 14.81 9.46 -10.34
C TYR A 61 14.17 8.06 -10.45
N SER A 62 14.24 7.48 -11.65
CA SER A 62 13.80 6.10 -11.91
C SER A 62 14.92 5.11 -11.63
N LYS A 63 14.68 4.13 -10.76
CA LYS A 63 15.61 3.00 -10.51
C LYS A 63 15.79 2.08 -11.73
N ASP A 64 14.84 2.11 -12.66
CA ASP A 64 14.91 1.39 -13.94
C ASP A 64 15.57 2.22 -15.06
N PHE A 65 16.23 3.34 -14.72
CA PHE A 65 16.90 4.23 -15.69
C PHE A 65 15.99 4.75 -16.82
N ARG A 66 14.74 5.09 -16.48
CA ARG A 66 13.72 5.66 -17.38
C ARG A 66 13.41 7.12 -17.04
N PRO A 67 14.33 8.07 -17.30
CA PRO A 67 14.11 9.49 -17.04
C PRO A 67 13.06 10.11 -17.98
N ASP A 68 12.71 9.42 -19.07
CA ASP A 68 11.71 9.81 -20.06
C ASP A 68 10.26 9.61 -19.59
N LEU A 69 10.04 8.93 -18.48
CA LEU A 69 8.70 8.63 -17.96
C LEU A 69 8.31 9.53 -16.79
N LEU A 70 7.06 9.98 -16.82
CA LEU A 70 6.41 10.59 -15.67
C LEU A 70 6.21 9.56 -14.56
N GLN A 71 6.41 10.00 -13.32
CA GLN A 71 6.33 9.16 -12.14
C GLN A 71 5.38 9.78 -11.11
N TYR A 72 4.77 8.93 -10.30
CA TYR A 72 4.16 9.29 -9.03
C TYR A 72 4.57 8.25 -8.00
N ARG A 73 4.35 8.53 -6.72
CA ARG A 73 4.63 7.59 -5.64
C ARG A 73 3.35 7.28 -4.90
N GLN A 74 3.12 5.99 -4.64
CA GLN A 74 2.00 5.54 -3.82
C GLN A 74 2.54 5.15 -2.44
N LEU A 75 2.16 5.94 -1.44
CA LEU A 75 2.43 5.61 -0.04
C LEU A 75 1.30 4.72 0.48
N LEU A 76 1.68 3.64 1.14
CA LEU A 76 0.76 2.72 1.80
C LEU A 76 1.38 2.25 3.12
N ALA A 77 0.65 2.42 4.23
CA ALA A 77 0.97 1.84 5.52
C ALA A 77 -0.19 0.94 5.97
N THR A 78 0.14 -0.29 6.33
CA THR A 78 -0.84 -1.34 6.66
C THR A 78 -0.67 -1.84 8.09
N LEU A 79 -1.74 -2.43 8.63
CA LEU A 79 -1.77 -3.09 9.92
C LEU A 79 -1.63 -4.61 9.75
N ASP A 80 -0.70 -5.21 10.48
CA ASP A 80 -0.57 -6.67 10.65
C ASP A 80 -1.63 -7.19 11.65
N PRO A 81 -2.21 -8.40 11.49
CA PRO A 81 -1.90 -9.45 10.50
C PRO A 81 -2.74 -9.40 9.21
N MET A 82 -3.75 -8.53 9.15
CA MET A 82 -4.73 -8.53 8.06
C MET A 82 -4.27 -7.74 6.83
N GLY A 83 -3.18 -6.99 6.94
CA GLY A 83 -2.72 -6.07 5.89
C GLY A 83 -3.65 -4.87 5.69
N MET A 84 -4.47 -4.52 6.69
CA MET A 84 -5.48 -3.47 6.57
C MET A 84 -4.82 -2.09 6.36
N PRO A 85 -5.10 -1.37 5.26
CA PRO A 85 -4.55 -0.03 5.04
C PRO A 85 -5.00 0.97 6.11
N LEU A 86 -4.04 1.64 6.76
CA LEU A 86 -4.30 2.72 7.73
C LEU A 86 -4.00 4.10 7.14
N VAL A 87 -2.96 4.20 6.31
CA VAL A 87 -2.58 5.45 5.63
C VAL A 87 -2.30 5.13 4.17
N CYS A 88 -2.94 5.89 3.28
CA CYS A 88 -2.75 5.81 1.85
C CYS A 88 -2.62 7.24 1.30
N ALA A 89 -1.62 7.49 0.44
CA ALA A 89 -1.48 8.80 -0.21
C ALA A 89 -0.76 8.67 -1.55
N THR A 90 -1.27 9.38 -2.55
CA THR A 90 -0.59 9.57 -3.84
C THR A 90 0.25 10.84 -3.76
N LEU A 91 1.53 10.73 -4.11
CA LEU A 91 2.53 11.78 -3.94
C LEU A 91 3.24 12.07 -5.26
N ALA A 92 3.80 13.27 -5.37
CA ALA A 92 4.57 13.65 -6.53
C ALA A 92 5.79 12.73 -6.76
N GLY A 93 6.03 12.36 -8.03
CA GLY A 93 7.05 11.38 -8.42
C GLY A 93 8.49 11.78 -8.13
N ASN A 94 8.77 13.06 -7.96
CA ASN A 94 10.11 13.63 -7.84
C ASN A 94 10.59 13.83 -6.39
N GLY A 95 9.87 13.33 -5.39
CA GLY A 95 10.24 13.47 -3.99
C GLY A 95 10.94 12.24 -3.40
N ALA A 96 11.64 12.43 -2.28
CA ALA A 96 12.26 11.36 -1.50
C ALA A 96 11.27 10.73 -0.50
N ASP A 97 11.55 9.50 -0.07
CA ASP A 97 10.70 8.78 0.90
C ASP A 97 11.06 9.10 2.36
N ASP A 98 12.34 9.40 2.65
CA ASP A 98 12.83 9.70 4.01
C ASP A 98 11.96 10.72 4.79
N PRO A 99 11.53 11.85 4.18
CA PRO A 99 10.73 12.83 4.91
C PRO A 99 9.33 12.35 5.31
N LEU A 100 8.84 11.25 4.73
CA LEU A 100 7.45 10.81 4.82
C LEU A 100 7.21 9.79 5.92
N TYR A 101 8.24 9.09 6.40
CA TYR A 101 8.07 8.04 7.42
C TYR A 101 7.53 8.58 8.73
N PHE A 102 8.09 9.66 9.25
CA PHE A 102 7.64 10.23 10.53
C PHE A 102 6.21 10.80 10.46
N PRO A 103 5.83 11.62 9.45
CA PRO A 103 4.44 12.04 9.28
C PRO A 103 3.46 10.87 9.11
N THR A 104 3.86 9.82 8.41
CA THR A 104 3.04 8.61 8.24
C THR A 104 2.81 7.91 9.57
N TRP A 105 3.87 7.73 10.37
CA TRP A 105 3.76 7.18 11.71
C TRP A 105 2.87 8.01 12.63
N GLN A 106 2.95 9.36 12.56
CA GLN A 106 2.08 10.24 13.33
C GLN A 106 0.61 10.00 12.98
N LYS A 107 0.27 9.89 11.70
CA LYS A 107 -1.08 9.54 11.24
C LYS A 107 -1.51 8.16 11.73
N MET A 108 -0.64 7.16 11.64
CA MET A 108 -0.92 5.81 12.17
C MET A 108 -1.22 5.85 13.67
N ALA A 109 -0.40 6.56 14.46
CA ALA A 109 -0.61 6.69 15.90
C ALA A 109 -1.93 7.38 16.25
N GLN A 110 -2.37 8.35 15.43
CA GLN A 110 -3.67 9.00 15.57
C GLN A 110 -4.82 8.02 15.26
N VAL A 111 -4.73 7.26 14.16
CA VAL A 111 -5.75 6.28 13.74
C VAL A 111 -5.85 5.12 14.74
N ILE A 112 -4.72 4.59 15.21
CA ILE A 112 -4.65 3.51 16.20
C ILE A 112 -5.07 4.01 17.60
N GLY A 113 -4.91 5.31 17.87
CA GLY A 113 -5.21 5.93 19.16
C GLY A 113 -4.10 5.80 20.21
N HIS A 114 -2.97 5.17 19.88
CA HIS A 114 -1.82 5.07 20.77
C HIS A 114 -0.51 4.87 20.02
N LYS A 115 0.62 5.12 20.71
CA LYS A 115 1.99 4.93 20.19
C LYS A 115 2.59 3.55 20.49
N LYS A 116 1.85 2.64 21.12
CA LYS A 116 2.30 1.30 21.51
C LYS A 116 2.22 0.31 20.33
N PHE A 117 3.04 0.50 19.32
CA PHE A 117 3.13 -0.40 18.17
C PHE A 117 4.54 -0.42 17.59
N ILE A 118 4.86 -1.48 16.84
CA ILE A 118 6.11 -1.60 16.10
C ILE A 118 5.89 -1.05 14.69
N PHE A 119 6.73 -0.10 14.29
CA PHE A 119 6.72 0.45 12.94
C PHE A 119 7.84 -0.18 12.12
N ILE A 120 7.46 -0.89 11.05
CA ILE A 120 8.40 -1.57 10.15
C ILE A 120 8.48 -0.77 8.85
N GLY A 121 9.69 -0.42 8.44
CA GLY A 121 9.99 0.28 7.19
C GLY A 121 11.36 -0.14 6.66
N ASP A 122 11.67 0.26 5.42
CA ASP A 122 12.98 -0.01 4.83
C ASP A 122 14.10 0.85 5.48
N CYS A 123 15.34 0.72 4.97
CA CYS A 123 16.51 1.40 5.54
C CYS A 123 16.38 2.94 5.63
N LYS A 124 15.55 3.58 4.80
CA LYS A 124 15.29 5.03 4.82
C LYS A 124 14.53 5.48 6.05
N ALA A 125 13.67 4.62 6.60
CA ALA A 125 13.02 4.86 7.90
C ALA A 125 14.05 4.98 9.03
N GLY A 126 15.21 4.33 8.86
CA GLY A 126 16.35 4.37 9.77
C GLY A 126 17.36 5.51 9.51
N SER A 127 17.08 6.46 8.62
CA SER A 127 17.94 7.63 8.44
C SER A 127 18.01 8.46 9.73
N ILE A 128 19.17 9.09 10.01
CA ILE A 128 19.38 9.89 11.23
C ILE A 128 18.30 10.98 11.36
N ALA A 129 17.99 11.63 10.24
CA ALA A 129 16.95 12.67 10.14
C ALA A 129 15.55 12.17 10.55
N THR A 130 15.26 10.88 10.36
CA THR A 130 13.97 10.26 10.72
C THR A 130 14.00 9.71 12.15
N LYS A 131 15.08 9.00 12.53
CA LYS A 131 15.26 8.43 13.88
C LYS A 131 15.14 9.47 14.99
N ASN A 132 15.76 10.64 14.82
CA ASN A 132 15.73 11.71 15.81
C ASN A 132 14.31 12.22 16.09
N LYS A 133 13.35 11.96 15.20
CA LYS A 133 11.94 12.35 15.38
C LYS A 133 11.13 11.30 16.14
N PHE A 134 11.55 10.02 16.09
CA PHE A 134 10.90 8.93 16.83
C PHE A 134 11.31 8.85 18.30
N SER A 135 12.46 9.44 18.65
CA SER A 135 12.91 9.52 20.03
C SER A 135 12.01 10.47 20.84
N PRO A 136 11.61 10.11 22.06
CA PRO A 136 10.89 11.00 22.98
C PRO A 136 11.72 12.23 23.37
#